data_AF-A0A7K4SJ28-F1
#
_entry.id   AF-A0A7K4SJ28-F1
#
_cell.length_a   1.000
_cell.length_b   1.000
_cell.length_c   1.000
_cell.angle_alpha   90.00
_cell.angle_beta   90.00
_cell.angle_gamma   90.00
#
_symmetry.space_group_name_H-M   'P 1'
#
loop_
_entity.id
_entity.type
_entity.pdbx_description
1 polymer ?
#
loop_
_entity_poly.entity_id
_entity_poly.type
_entity_poly.pdbx_seq_one_letter_code
_entity_poly.pdbx_strand_id
1 'polypeptide(L)'
;ETQKLLCKNGETLLGAVNFFVSSINTLVNKTMEDTLMTVKQYETARLEYDAYRTDLEELSMGPRDAGTLCRLDAAQSQFQSHKDKYEKLRADVAIKLKFLEENKIKVMHKQLLLFHNAISAYFAGNQQQLEQTLKQFNIKLKTPGAEKPSWLEEQ
;
A
#
# COMPACT_ATOMS: atom_id res chain seq x y z
N GLU A 1 29.59 22.48 -10.37
CA GLU A 1 28.18 22.84 -10.62
C GLU A 1 27.26 21.62 -10.72
N THR A 2 27.65 20.56 -11.44
CA THR A 2 26.85 19.31 -11.59
C THR A 2 26.42 18.66 -10.28
N GLN A 3 27.29 18.60 -9.25
CA GLN A 3 26.91 18.08 -7.92
C GLN A 3 25.78 18.88 -7.26
N LYS A 4 25.82 20.22 -7.31
CA LYS A 4 24.76 21.07 -6.74
C LYS A 4 23.42 20.81 -7.43
N LEU A 5 23.45 20.57 -8.74
CA LEU A 5 22.25 20.23 -9.48
C LEU A 5 21.70 18.85 -9.10
N LEU A 6 22.56 17.84 -9.05
CA LEU A 6 22.17 16.49 -8.63
C LEU A 6 21.54 16.50 -7.24
N CYS A 7 22.07 17.31 -6.32
CA CYS A 7 21.47 17.52 -5.01
C CYS A 7 20.05 18.11 -5.12
N LYS A 8 19.85 19.20 -5.87
CA LYS A 8 18.53 19.83 -6.05
C LYS A 8 17.49 18.89 -6.65
N ASN A 9 17.85 18.17 -7.72
CA ASN A 9 16.96 17.19 -8.33
C ASN A 9 16.71 16.00 -7.38
N GLY A 10 17.73 15.64 -6.60
CA GLY A 10 17.64 14.62 -5.55
C GLY A 10 16.70 14.99 -4.42
N GLU A 11 16.65 16.25 -3.99
CA GLU A 11 15.69 16.74 -3.00
C GLU A 11 14.25 16.60 -3.48
N THR A 12 14.01 16.89 -4.77
CA THR A 12 12.68 16.72 -5.38
C THR A 12 12.29 15.24 -5.44
N LEU A 13 13.21 14.37 -5.86
CA LEU A 13 12.99 12.92 -5.86
C LEU A 13 12.73 12.39 -4.45
N LEU A 14 13.51 12.81 -3.46
CA LEU A 14 13.35 12.42 -2.07
C LEU A 14 11.96 12.79 -1.54
N GLY A 15 11.47 13.99 -1.88
CA GLY A 15 10.10 14.41 -1.56
C GLY A 15 9.04 13.47 -2.15
N ALA A 16 9.19 13.08 -3.42
CA ALA A 16 8.27 12.15 -4.07
C ALA A 16 8.33 10.73 -3.46
N VAL A 17 9.51 10.24 -3.11
CA VAL A 17 9.71 8.95 -2.43
C VAL A 17 9.06 8.96 -1.04
N ASN A 18 9.27 10.02 -0.26
CA ASN A 18 8.65 10.16 1.06
C ASN A 18 7.11 10.21 0.96
N PHE A 19 6.58 10.91 -0.05
CA PHE A 19 5.14 10.94 -0.32
C PHE A 19 4.59 9.55 -0.67
N PHE A 20 5.30 8.79 -1.50
CA PHE A 20 4.96 7.41 -1.83
C PHE A 20 4.94 6.54 -0.57
N VAL A 21 6.02 6.54 0.22
CA VAL A 21 6.14 5.74 1.45
C VAL A 21 5.01 6.07 2.44
N SER A 22 4.71 7.35 2.67
CA SER A 22 3.63 7.78 3.56
C SER A 22 2.25 7.31 3.08
N SER A 23 2.02 7.35 1.77
CA SER A 23 0.77 6.90 1.16
C SER A 23 0.58 5.39 1.29
N ILE A 24 1.64 4.60 1.03
CA ILE A 24 1.61 3.15 1.20
C ILE A 24 1.49 2.76 2.67
N ASN A 25 2.18 3.46 3.57
CA ASN A 25 2.06 3.26 5.01
C ASN A 25 0.61 3.46 5.49
N THR A 26 -0.10 4.44 4.94
CA THR A 26 -1.53 4.64 5.23
C THR A 26 -2.39 3.48 4.71
N LEU A 27 -2.16 3.02 3.47
CA LEU A 27 -2.90 1.90 2.90
C LEU A 27 -2.72 0.64 3.76
N VAL A 28 -1.50 0.32 4.17
CA VAL A 28 -1.19 -0.89 4.94
C VAL A 28 -1.64 -0.74 6.40
N ASN A 29 -1.11 0.25 7.12
CA ASN A 29 -1.25 0.32 8.57
C ASN A 29 -2.56 0.96 9.04
N LYS A 30 -3.39 1.47 8.13
CA LYS A 30 -4.73 1.98 8.48
C LYS A 30 -5.82 1.23 7.71
N THR A 31 -5.77 1.25 6.37
CA THR A 31 -6.86 0.71 5.56
C THR A 31 -6.94 -0.82 5.61
N MET A 32 -5.80 -1.51 5.44
CA MET A 32 -5.77 -2.97 5.56
C MET A 32 -6.01 -3.41 7.02
N GLU A 33 -5.44 -2.70 8.01
CA GLU A 33 -5.64 -3.04 9.42
C GLU A 33 -7.12 -2.96 9.84
N ASP A 34 -7.88 -1.95 9.40
CA ASP A 34 -9.33 -1.88 9.67
C ASP A 34 -10.09 -3.10 9.14
N THR A 35 -9.69 -3.63 7.98
CA THR A 35 -10.29 -4.85 7.43
C THR A 35 -9.86 -6.08 8.24
N LEU A 36 -8.58 -6.18 8.60
CA LEU A 36 -8.05 -7.28 9.43
C LEU A 36 -8.69 -7.33 10.82
N MET A 37 -9.04 -6.18 11.40
CA MET A 37 -9.78 -6.13 12.68
C MET A 37 -11.14 -6.82 12.57
N THR A 38 -11.87 -6.62 11.48
CA THR A 38 -13.15 -7.30 11.24
C THR A 38 -12.95 -8.79 10.95
N VAL A 39 -11.89 -9.16 10.23
CA VAL A 39 -11.53 -10.58 10.02
C VAL A 39 -11.24 -11.28 11.35
N LYS A 40 -10.47 -10.65 12.26
CA LYS A 40 -10.22 -11.21 13.60
C LYS A 40 -11.52 -11.44 14.37
N GLN A 41 -12.45 -10.48 14.34
CA GLN A 41 -13.76 -10.63 14.99
C GLN A 41 -14.59 -11.76 14.38
N TYR A 42 -14.58 -11.89 13.06
CA TYR A 42 -15.23 -12.97 12.33
C TYR A 42 -14.67 -14.35 12.73
N GLU A 43 -13.34 -14.50 12.78
CA GLU A 43 -12.70 -15.76 13.18
C GLU A 43 -13.04 -16.12 14.63
N THR A 44 -13.04 -15.16 15.56
CA THR A 44 -13.51 -15.39 16.94
C THR A 44 -14.98 -15.85 16.97
N ALA A 45 -15.87 -15.17 16.23
CA ALA A 45 -17.28 -15.55 16.19
C ALA A 45 -17.51 -16.93 15.55
N ARG A 46 -16.69 -17.31 14.57
CA ARG A 46 -16.72 -18.64 13.95
C ARG A 46 -16.34 -19.73 14.96
N LEU A 47 -15.26 -19.54 15.72
CA LEU A 47 -14.86 -20.48 16.76
C LEU A 47 -15.93 -20.65 17.83
N GLU A 48 -16.52 -19.56 18.31
CA GLU A 48 -17.64 -19.61 19.27
C GLU A 48 -18.84 -20.35 18.67
N TYR A 49 -19.25 -20.04 17.44
CA TYR A 49 -20.34 -20.72 16.75
C TYR A 49 -20.11 -22.22 16.64
N ASP A 50 -18.92 -22.66 16.23
CA ASP A 50 -18.59 -24.07 16.09
C ASP A 50 -18.57 -24.80 17.46
N ALA A 51 -18.13 -24.13 18.52
CA ALA A 51 -18.20 -24.66 19.89
C ALA A 51 -19.65 -24.90 20.32
N TYR A 52 -20.52 -23.89 20.24
CA TYR A 52 -21.93 -24.03 20.63
C TYR A 52 -22.73 -24.98 19.73
N ARG A 53 -22.35 -25.10 18.45
CA ARG A 53 -22.90 -26.13 17.55
C ARG A 53 -22.57 -27.53 18.06
N THR A 54 -21.32 -27.75 18.45
CA THR A 54 -20.86 -29.04 18.99
C THR A 54 -21.57 -29.36 20.31
N ASP A 55 -21.65 -28.40 21.23
CA ASP A 55 -22.37 -28.58 22.52
C ASP A 55 -23.84 -28.98 22.31
N LEU A 56 -24.52 -28.35 21.35
CA LEU A 56 -25.91 -28.67 21.00
C LEU A 56 -26.03 -30.07 20.39
N GLU A 57 -25.12 -30.45 19.49
CA GLU A 57 -25.06 -31.79 18.88
C GLU A 57 -24.84 -32.87 19.96
N GLU A 58 -23.92 -32.64 20.90
CA GLU A 58 -23.64 -33.56 22.01
C GLU A 58 -24.83 -33.72 22.96
N LEU A 59 -25.46 -32.61 23.37
CA LEU A 59 -26.66 -32.64 24.22
C LEU A 59 -27.84 -33.34 23.54
N SER A 60 -27.95 -33.22 22.22
CA SER A 60 -29.03 -33.85 21.44
C SER A 60 -28.94 -35.37 21.36
N MET A 61 -27.73 -35.92 21.53
CA MET A 61 -27.46 -37.36 21.57
C MET A 61 -27.66 -37.97 22.97
N GLY A 62 -27.88 -37.13 23.99
CA GLY A 62 -28.09 -37.55 25.38
C GLY A 62 -29.53 -37.98 25.73
N PRO A 63 -29.75 -38.50 26.94
CA PRO A 63 -31.08 -38.92 27.42
C PRO A 63 -32.08 -37.77 27.51
N ARG A 64 -33.31 -37.95 27.01
CA ARG A 64 -34.37 -36.93 27.04
C ARG A 64 -35.17 -36.89 28.35
N ASP A 65 -34.48 -36.73 29.48
CA ASP A 65 -35.15 -36.44 30.75
C ASP A 65 -35.52 -34.94 30.87
N ALA A 66 -36.34 -34.59 31.87
CA ALA A 66 -36.83 -33.23 32.07
C ALA A 66 -35.71 -32.19 32.30
N GLY A 67 -34.58 -32.60 32.88
CA GLY A 67 -33.42 -31.72 33.10
C GLY A 67 -32.67 -31.46 31.80
N THR A 68 -32.50 -32.49 30.96
CA THR A 68 -31.89 -32.38 29.63
C THR A 68 -32.72 -31.52 28.68
N LEU A 69 -34.06 -31.58 28.73
CA LEU A 69 -34.91 -30.75 27.90
C LEU A 69 -34.72 -29.24 28.15
N CYS A 70 -34.58 -28.82 29.41
CA CYS A 70 -34.30 -27.42 29.76
C CYS A 70 -32.91 -26.96 29.26
N ARG A 71 -31.89 -27.83 29.39
CA ARG A 71 -30.54 -27.56 28.88
C ARG A 71 -30.48 -27.48 27.36
N LEU A 72 -31.27 -28.31 26.66
CA LEU A 72 -31.40 -28.27 25.20
C LEU A 72 -31.99 -26.95 24.72
N ASP A 73 -33.03 -26.43 25.37
CA ASP A 73 -33.62 -25.14 25.00
C ASP A 73 -32.62 -23.98 25.18
N ALA A 74 -31.90 -23.97 26.31
CA ALA A 74 -30.83 -22.99 26.55
C ALA A 74 -29.70 -23.10 25.51
N ALA A 75 -29.24 -24.31 25.19
CA ALA A 75 -28.21 -24.55 24.19
C ALA A 75 -28.67 -24.14 22.77
N GLN A 76 -29.94 -24.38 22.43
CA GLN A 76 -30.54 -23.97 21.16
C GLN A 76 -30.57 -22.45 21.01
N SER A 77 -30.92 -21.73 22.08
CA SER A 77 -30.92 -20.27 22.12
C SER A 77 -29.51 -19.69 21.96
N GLN A 78 -28.53 -20.25 22.66
CA GLN A 78 -27.12 -19.84 22.55
C GLN A 78 -26.56 -20.11 21.14
N PHE A 79 -26.80 -21.30 20.60
CA PHE A 79 -26.43 -21.65 19.23
C PHE A 79 -26.98 -20.64 18.21
N GLN A 80 -28.26 -20.29 18.30
CA GLN A 80 -28.87 -19.35 17.37
C GLN A 80 -28.25 -17.95 17.47
N SER A 81 -28.02 -17.45 18.69
CA SER A 81 -27.35 -16.16 18.92
C SER A 81 -25.93 -16.12 18.31
N HIS A 82 -25.12 -17.16 18.52
CA HIS A 82 -23.78 -17.23 17.96
C HIS A 82 -23.79 -17.44 16.44
N LYS A 83 -24.77 -18.16 15.90
CA LYS A 83 -24.99 -18.29 14.45
C LYS A 83 -25.27 -16.94 13.81
N ASP A 84 -26.19 -16.16 14.37
CA ASP A 84 -26.55 -14.83 13.84
C ASP A 84 -25.34 -13.88 13.86
N LYS A 85 -24.56 -13.88 14.95
CA LYS A 85 -23.31 -13.12 15.07
C LYS A 85 -22.29 -13.53 14.01
N TYR A 86 -22.08 -14.83 13.82
CA TYR A 86 -21.17 -15.38 12.82
C TYR A 86 -21.60 -14.98 11.39
N GLU A 87 -22.88 -15.19 11.04
CA GLU A 87 -23.40 -14.88 9.70
C GLU A 87 -23.32 -13.40 9.37
N LYS A 88 -23.60 -12.52 10.35
CA LYS A 88 -23.43 -11.08 10.21
C LYS A 88 -21.98 -10.71 9.93
N LEU A 89 -21.04 -11.18 10.76
CA LEU A 89 -19.62 -10.88 10.57
C LEU A 89 -19.05 -11.45 9.27
N ARG A 90 -19.57 -12.61 8.81
CA ARG A 90 -19.23 -13.18 7.51
C ARG A 90 -19.61 -12.22 6.36
N ALA A 91 -20.80 -11.63 6.43
CA ALA A 91 -21.24 -10.64 5.45
C ALA A 91 -20.39 -9.35 5.53
N ASP A 92 -20.12 -8.86 6.74
CA ASP A 92 -19.30 -7.66 6.96
C ASP A 92 -17.88 -7.83 6.39
N VAL A 93 -17.24 -8.98 6.60
CA VAL A 93 -15.93 -9.31 6.01
C VAL A 93 -15.98 -9.30 4.49
N ALA A 94 -16.99 -9.93 3.88
CA ALA A 94 -17.13 -9.98 2.43
C ALA A 94 -17.25 -8.58 1.82
N ILE A 95 -18.02 -7.69 2.46
CA ILE A 95 -18.19 -6.29 2.04
C ILE A 95 -16.88 -5.52 2.20
N LYS A 96 -16.23 -5.61 3.38
CA LYS A 96 -14.97 -4.91 3.63
C LYS A 96 -13.85 -5.34 2.68
N LEU A 97 -13.73 -6.64 2.37
CA LEU A 97 -12.73 -7.13 1.42
C LEU A 97 -12.97 -6.56 0.01
N LYS A 98 -14.23 -6.45 -0.42
CA LYS A 98 -14.57 -5.84 -1.71
C LYS A 98 -14.16 -4.36 -1.76
N PHE A 99 -14.50 -3.58 -0.72
CA PHE A 99 -14.10 -2.18 -0.64
C PHE A 99 -12.58 -2.00 -0.51
N LEU A 100 -11.91 -2.87 0.24
CA LEU A 100 -10.46 -2.86 0.36
C LEU A 100 -9.80 -3.12 -1.00
N GLU A 101 -10.29 -4.07 -1.79
CA GLU A 101 -9.73 -4.36 -3.11
C GLU A 101 -9.85 -3.16 -4.05
N GLU A 102 -11.03 -2.54 -4.12
CA GLU A 102 -11.26 -1.33 -4.90
C GLU A 102 -10.32 -0.19 -4.46
N ASN A 103 -10.19 0.05 -3.16
CA ASN A 103 -9.31 1.08 -2.62
C ASN A 103 -7.82 0.78 -2.89
N LYS A 104 -7.39 -0.47 -2.66
CA LYS A 104 -6.03 -0.93 -2.89
C LYS A 104 -5.62 -0.71 -4.33
N ILE A 105 -6.44 -1.12 -5.30
CA ILE A 105 -6.17 -0.92 -6.72
C ILE A 105 -6.02 0.57 -7.02
N LYS A 106 -6.96 1.40 -6.55
CA LYS A 106 -6.94 2.85 -6.80
C LYS A 106 -5.70 3.54 -6.22
N VAL A 107 -5.33 3.22 -4.98
CA VAL A 107 -4.17 3.80 -4.32
C VAL A 107 -2.88 3.29 -4.98
N MET A 108 -2.74 1.98 -5.16
CA MET A 108 -1.53 1.40 -5.76
C MET A 108 -1.29 1.91 -7.18
N HIS A 109 -2.33 1.96 -8.01
CA HIS A 109 -2.21 2.49 -9.37
C HIS A 109 -1.67 3.93 -9.37
N LYS A 110 -2.27 4.82 -8.57
CA LYS A 110 -1.84 6.22 -8.47
C LYS A 110 -0.42 6.33 -7.91
N GLN A 111 -0.11 5.61 -6.85
CA GLN A 111 1.17 5.73 -6.15
C GLN A 111 2.33 5.14 -6.96
N LEU A 112 2.13 3.99 -7.61
CA LEU A 112 3.13 3.41 -8.51
C LEU A 112 3.42 4.30 -9.71
N LEU A 113 2.38 4.91 -10.30
CA LEU A 113 2.55 5.85 -11.41
C LEU A 113 3.34 7.10 -10.98
N LEU A 114 2.97 7.72 -9.85
CA LEU A 114 3.68 8.90 -9.34
C LEU A 114 5.13 8.58 -8.99
N PHE A 115 5.38 7.42 -8.37
CA PHE A 115 6.73 6.97 -8.04
C PHE A 115 7.58 6.76 -9.30
N HIS A 116 7.05 6.05 -10.30
CA HIS A 116 7.73 5.86 -11.57
C HIS A 116 8.03 7.18 -12.27
N ASN A 117 7.04 8.08 -12.35
CA ASN A 117 7.21 9.40 -12.97
C ASN A 117 8.27 10.25 -12.27
N ALA A 118 8.36 10.18 -10.94
CA ALA A 118 9.39 10.89 -10.19
C ALA A 118 10.81 10.39 -10.51
N ILE A 119 10.97 9.06 -10.61
CA ILE A 119 12.24 8.45 -11.00
C ILE A 119 12.62 8.87 -12.43
N SER A 120 11.69 8.72 -13.38
CA SER A 120 11.92 9.10 -14.78
C SER A 120 12.26 10.59 -14.92
N ALA A 121 11.56 11.46 -14.19
CA ALA A 121 11.83 12.91 -14.17
C ALA A 121 13.20 13.24 -13.59
N TYR A 122 13.64 12.55 -12.53
CA TYR A 122 14.97 12.73 -11.96
C TYR A 122 16.07 12.45 -13.00
N PHE A 123 16.01 11.30 -13.67
CA PHE A 123 17.02 10.95 -14.67
C PHE A 123 16.95 11.84 -15.92
N ALA A 124 15.76 12.10 -16.46
CA ALA A 124 15.59 12.97 -17.62
C ALA A 124 16.09 14.39 -17.33
N GLY A 125 15.75 14.97 -16.18
CA GLY A 125 16.20 16.30 -15.78
C GLY A 125 17.72 16.37 -15.59
N ASN A 126 18.32 15.36 -14.98
CA ASN A 126 19.78 15.29 -14.84
C ASN A 126 20.49 15.14 -16.19
N GLN A 127 19.97 14.32 -17.10
CA GLN A 127 20.56 14.14 -18.42
C GLN A 127 20.52 15.45 -19.23
N GLN A 128 19.35 16.09 -19.32
CA GLN A 128 19.19 17.33 -20.09
C GLN A 128 20.17 18.41 -19.64
N GLN A 129 20.38 18.52 -18.34
CA GLN A 129 21.22 19.57 -17.80
C GLN A 129 22.71 19.23 -17.87
N LEU A 130 23.08 17.95 -17.77
CA LEU A 130 24.45 17.49 -18.05
C LEU A 130 24.83 17.80 -19.50
N GLU A 131 23.94 17.52 -20.45
CA GLU A 131 24.14 17.86 -21.86
C GLU A 131 24.33 19.38 -22.07
N GLN A 132 23.57 20.21 -21.35
CA GLN A 132 23.75 21.67 -21.39
C GLN A 132 25.11 22.11 -20.83
N THR A 133 25.55 21.53 -19.71
CA THR A 133 26.88 21.82 -19.14
C THR A 133 27.99 21.43 -20.13
N LEU A 134 27.91 20.27 -20.77
CA LEU A 134 28.88 19.84 -21.78
C LEU A 134 28.94 20.80 -22.99
N LYS A 135 27.78 21.27 -23.47
CA LYS A 135 27.73 22.28 -24.55
C LYS A 135 28.43 23.58 -24.14
N GLN A 136 28.23 24.07 -22.91
CA GLN A 136 28.90 25.27 -22.43
C GLN A 136 30.43 25.11 -22.32
N PHE A 137 30.91 23.94 -21.88
CA PHE A 137 32.35 23.64 -21.88
C PHE A 137 32.95 23.65 -23.28
N ASN A 138 32.27 23.02 -24.26
CA ASN A 138 32.74 22.98 -25.65
C ASN A 138 32.78 24.37 -26.32
N ILE A 139 31.88 25.29 -25.95
CA ILE A 139 31.91 26.67 -26.44
C ILE A 139 33.09 27.44 -25.83
N LYS A 140 33.36 27.28 -24.53
CA LYS A 140 34.47 27.95 -23.84
C LYS A 140 35.86 27.48 -24.30
N LEU A 141 35.98 26.27 -24.84
CA LEU A 141 37.22 25.75 -25.43
C LEU A 141 37.57 26.40 -26.77
N LYS A 142 36.62 27.04 -27.47
CA LYS A 142 36.93 27.87 -28.64
C LYS A 142 37.38 29.26 -28.16
N THR A 143 38.67 29.42 -27.93
CA THR A 143 39.29 30.67 -27.46
C THR A 143 39.08 31.82 -28.47
N PRO A 144 38.78 33.07 -28.02
CA PRO A 144 38.82 34.24 -28.89
C PRO A 144 40.28 34.47 -29.33
N GLY A 145 40.58 34.24 -30.61
CA GLY A 145 41.93 34.40 -31.16
C GLY A 145 42.33 33.38 -32.23
N ALA A 146 41.54 32.33 -32.46
CA ALA A 146 41.85 31.28 -33.43
C ALA A 146 41.77 31.70 -34.92
N GLU A 147 41.41 32.96 -35.22
CA GLU A 147 41.24 33.46 -36.61
C GLU A 147 42.30 34.46 -37.08
N LYS A 148 43.26 34.87 -36.24
CA LYS A 148 44.36 35.71 -36.72
C LYS A 148 45.69 34.95 -36.63
N PRO A 149 46.41 34.75 -37.76
CA PRO A 149 47.74 34.17 -37.72
C PRO A 149 48.63 35.03 -36.83
N SER A 150 49.54 34.38 -36.11
CA SER A 150 50.55 35.10 -35.35
C SER A 150 51.46 35.83 -36.34
N TRP A 151 51.79 37.10 -36.08
CA TRP A 151 52.72 37.88 -36.92
C TRP A 151 54.12 37.23 -37.07
N LEU A 152 54.43 36.23 -36.25
CA LEU A 152 55.63 35.40 -36.32
C LEU A 152 55.59 34.32 -37.42
N GLU A 153 54.43 34.06 -38.02
CA GLU A 153 54.28 33.08 -39.12
C GLU A 153 54.46 33.70 -40.52
N GLU A 154 54.73 35.02 -40.61
CA GLU A 154 54.91 35.76 -41.87
C GLU A 154 56.38 36.02 -42.27
N GLN A 155 57.37 35.24 -41.80
CA GLN A 155 58.77 35.33 -42.25
C GLN A 155 59.27 34.10 -42.98
#